data_AF-A0A942E3A9-F1
#
_entry.id   AF-A0A942E3A9-F1
#
_cell.length_a   1.000
_cell.length_b   1.000
_cell.length_c   1.000
_cell.angle_alpha   90.00
_cell.angle_beta   90.00
_cell.angle_gamma   90.00
#
_symmetry.space_group_name_H-M   'P 1'
#
loop_
_entity.id
_entity.type
_entity.pdbx_description
1 polymer ?
#
loop_
_entity_poly.entity_id
_entity_poly.type
_entity_poly.pdbx_seq_one_letter_code
_entity_poly.pdbx_strand_id
1 'polypeptide(L)'
;MSATDSQARHFSRRLSAATQGLHLPSEDELLHGMSFFRDDLGEDIREYAERLSRRIRKRGNPALASLAAALDELTVEQSEDGVQCLEKSLDDVDDVKGVPVEACRLRCRYYLASFGDPGAAASIAGEAATQALRGINGSDELRMVVRALAWAVMARTLAHAAKVDGLYASRRSLSHMRHGYERQFEATIQRAVRPKEPEPKPAVVDDLAVGPEGEEPDAADMDGSVVVFTSIRTERRRARRHGAPLDIG
;
A
#
# COMPACT_ATOMS: atom_id res chain seq x y z
N MET A 1 -10.17 17.96 -23.11
CA MET A 1 -10.32 17.16 -21.87
C MET A 1 -8.98 16.50 -21.61
N SER A 2 -8.39 16.68 -20.43
CA SER A 2 -7.12 16.02 -20.07
C SER A 2 -7.36 14.52 -19.85
N ALA A 3 -6.32 13.70 -20.06
CA ALA A 3 -6.39 12.25 -19.79
C ALA A 3 -6.72 11.95 -18.33
N THR A 4 -6.28 12.83 -17.41
CA THR A 4 -6.56 12.78 -15.97
C THR A 4 -8.04 12.97 -15.64
N ASP A 5 -8.74 13.89 -16.30
CA ASP A 5 -10.19 14.05 -16.13
C ASP A 5 -10.98 12.83 -16.61
N SER A 6 -10.47 12.12 -17.61
CA SER A 6 -11.09 10.88 -18.10
C SER A 6 -10.92 9.73 -17.12
N GLN A 7 -9.71 9.57 -16.57
CA GLN A 7 -9.39 8.54 -15.58
C GLN A 7 -10.16 8.74 -14.28
N ALA A 8 -10.22 9.97 -13.76
CA ALA A 8 -10.98 10.30 -12.55
C ALA A 8 -12.47 9.97 -12.69
N ARG A 9 -13.07 10.30 -13.85
CA ARG A 9 -14.47 9.97 -14.13
C ARG A 9 -14.70 8.47 -14.27
N HIS A 10 -13.77 7.75 -14.90
CA HIS A 10 -13.86 6.29 -15.01
C HIS A 10 -13.79 5.63 -13.62
N PHE A 11 -12.85 6.06 -12.77
CA PHE A 11 -12.73 5.59 -11.40
C PHE A 11 -14.00 5.88 -10.59
N SER A 12 -14.53 7.11 -10.66
CA SER A 12 -15.76 7.50 -9.97
C SER A 12 -16.97 6.66 -10.41
N ARG A 13 -17.11 6.38 -11.72
CA ARG A 13 -18.16 5.49 -12.23
C ARG A 13 -18.03 4.07 -11.71
N ARG A 14 -16.81 3.50 -11.71
CA ARG A 14 -16.57 2.14 -11.19
C ARG A 14 -16.76 2.06 -9.68
N LEU A 15 -16.38 3.10 -8.94
CA LEU A 15 -16.66 3.21 -7.51
C LEU A 15 -18.17 3.19 -7.23
N SER A 16 -18.96 3.99 -7.97
CA SER A 16 -20.42 3.96 -7.85
C SER A 16 -21.02 2.61 -8.24
N ALA A 17 -20.46 1.92 -9.25
CA ALA A 17 -20.92 0.60 -9.63
C ALA A 17 -20.55 -0.45 -8.58
N ALA A 18 -19.40 -0.32 -7.92
CA ALA A 18 -18.97 -1.22 -6.85
C ALA A 18 -19.89 -1.11 -5.63
N THR A 19 -20.20 0.10 -5.19
CA THR A 19 -21.12 0.33 -4.06
C THR A 19 -22.55 -0.13 -4.36
N GLN A 20 -22.98 -0.11 -5.62
CA GLN A 20 -24.27 -0.66 -6.06
C GLN A 20 -24.26 -2.18 -6.29
N GLY A 21 -23.11 -2.84 -6.17
CA GLY A 21 -22.98 -4.28 -6.41
C GLY A 21 -23.05 -4.68 -7.90
N LEU A 22 -22.75 -3.75 -8.81
CA LEU A 22 -22.71 -3.98 -10.26
C LEU A 22 -21.29 -4.25 -10.78
N HIS A 23 -20.28 -3.89 -10.00
CA HIS A 23 -18.87 -4.05 -10.33
C HIS A 23 -18.13 -4.69 -9.16
N LEU A 24 -17.45 -5.81 -9.39
CA LEU A 24 -16.54 -6.37 -8.38
C LEU A 24 -15.18 -5.66 -8.56
N PRO A 25 -14.71 -4.87 -7.57
CA PRO A 25 -13.42 -4.19 -7.66
C PRO A 25 -12.32 -5.19 -7.98
N SER A 26 -11.45 -4.83 -8.91
CA SER A 26 -10.18 -5.54 -9.12
C SER A 26 -9.19 -5.24 -7.99
N GLU A 27 -8.15 -6.05 -7.88
CA GLU A 27 -7.11 -5.91 -6.87
C GLU A 27 -6.42 -4.54 -6.95
N ASP A 28 -6.10 -4.12 -8.18
CA ASP A 28 -5.55 -2.79 -8.43
C ASP A 28 -6.52 -1.69 -7.98
N GLU A 29 -7.81 -1.83 -8.23
CA GLU A 29 -8.78 -0.82 -7.79
C GLU A 29 -8.89 -0.73 -6.28
N LEU A 30 -8.89 -1.86 -5.58
CA LEU A 30 -8.84 -1.89 -4.12
C LEU A 30 -7.57 -1.18 -3.63
N LEU A 31 -6.43 -1.45 -4.28
CA LEU A 31 -5.16 -0.78 -3.96
C LEU A 31 -5.22 0.74 -4.16
N HIS A 32 -5.92 1.20 -5.20
CA HIS A 32 -6.20 2.63 -5.45
C HIS A 32 -7.33 3.20 -4.56
N GLY A 33 -7.89 2.40 -3.66
CA GLY A 33 -8.86 2.84 -2.66
C GLY A 33 -10.32 2.74 -3.07
N MET A 34 -10.65 1.93 -4.07
CA MET A 34 -12.05 1.59 -4.33
C MET A 34 -12.65 0.89 -3.11
N SER A 35 -13.90 1.21 -2.79
CA SER A 35 -14.67 0.46 -1.78
C SER A 35 -14.80 -0.99 -2.18
N PHE A 36 -15.00 -1.86 -1.19
CA PHE A 36 -15.44 -3.23 -1.40
C PHE A 36 -16.78 -3.27 -2.15
N PHE A 37 -17.06 -4.40 -2.78
CA PHE A 37 -18.36 -4.70 -3.37
C PHE A 37 -19.48 -4.44 -2.35
N ARG A 38 -20.47 -3.62 -2.74
CA ARG A 38 -21.56 -3.16 -1.88
C ARG A 38 -21.12 -2.43 -0.60
N ASP A 39 -19.89 -1.91 -0.58
CA ASP A 39 -19.25 -1.32 0.59
C ASP A 39 -19.15 -2.29 1.80
N ASP A 40 -19.18 -3.60 1.54
CA ASP A 40 -19.15 -4.64 2.56
C ASP A 40 -18.07 -5.70 2.24
N LEU A 41 -17.17 -5.91 3.20
CA LEU A 41 -16.07 -6.87 3.06
C LEU A 41 -16.57 -8.31 2.89
N GLY A 42 -17.63 -8.70 3.59
CA GLY A 42 -18.19 -10.04 3.51
C GLY A 42 -18.87 -10.28 2.15
N GLU A 43 -19.65 -9.33 1.66
CA GLU A 43 -20.24 -9.41 0.33
C GLU A 43 -19.16 -9.49 -0.77
N ASP A 44 -18.06 -8.74 -0.64
CA ASP A 44 -16.95 -8.80 -1.57
C ASP A 44 -16.23 -10.15 -1.56
N ILE A 45 -15.91 -10.68 -0.37
CA ILE A 45 -15.30 -12.00 -0.22
C ILE A 45 -16.19 -13.08 -0.85
N ARG A 46 -17.49 -13.05 -0.56
CA ARG A 46 -18.46 -14.04 -1.08
C ARG A 46 -18.55 -13.97 -2.60
N GLU A 47 -18.76 -12.79 -3.16
CA GLU A 47 -18.90 -12.57 -4.61
C GLU A 47 -17.60 -12.97 -5.35
N TYR A 48 -16.44 -12.61 -4.79
CA TYR A 48 -15.15 -12.99 -5.35
C TYR A 48 -14.95 -14.51 -5.31
N ALA A 49 -15.21 -15.14 -4.17
CA ALA A 49 -15.07 -16.58 -3.98
C ALA A 49 -15.97 -17.36 -4.94
N GLU A 50 -17.24 -16.92 -5.10
CA GLU A 50 -18.19 -17.54 -6.02
C GLU A 50 -17.74 -17.43 -7.49
N ARG A 51 -17.32 -16.24 -7.93
CA ARG A 51 -16.83 -16.05 -9.31
C ARG A 51 -15.59 -16.87 -9.61
N LEU A 52 -14.65 -16.93 -8.66
CA LEU A 52 -13.41 -17.66 -8.84
C LEU A 52 -13.63 -19.18 -8.77
N SER A 53 -14.45 -19.68 -7.83
CA SER A 53 -14.81 -21.10 -7.72
C SER A 53 -15.46 -21.60 -9.01
N ARG A 54 -16.45 -20.87 -9.55
CA ARG A 54 -17.08 -21.18 -10.84
C ARG A 54 -16.06 -21.27 -11.98
N ARG A 55 -15.10 -20.32 -12.04
CA ARG A 55 -14.04 -20.29 -13.06
C ARG A 55 -13.09 -21.48 -12.95
N ILE A 56 -12.71 -21.85 -11.73
CA ILE A 56 -11.82 -22.98 -11.46
C ILE A 56 -12.52 -24.30 -11.80
N ARG A 57 -13.74 -24.51 -11.32
CA ARG A 57 -14.53 -25.72 -11.57
C ARG A 57 -14.78 -25.96 -13.06
N LYS A 58 -15.05 -24.90 -13.83
CA LYS A 58 -15.22 -24.99 -15.29
C LYS A 58 -14.00 -25.61 -16.00
N ARG A 59 -12.82 -25.59 -15.39
CA ARG A 59 -11.60 -26.18 -15.96
C ARG A 59 -11.45 -27.67 -15.66
N GLY A 60 -12.09 -28.17 -14.61
CA GLY A 60 -12.00 -29.58 -14.23
C GLY A 60 -10.59 -30.07 -13.88
N ASN A 61 -9.66 -29.19 -13.49
CA ASN A 61 -8.30 -29.59 -13.13
C ASN A 61 -8.27 -30.07 -11.67
N PRO A 62 -7.93 -31.36 -11.39
CA PRO A 62 -7.89 -31.89 -10.03
C PRO A 62 -6.84 -31.22 -9.14
N ALA A 63 -5.78 -30.64 -9.71
CA ALA A 63 -4.78 -29.88 -8.94
C ALA A 63 -5.38 -28.64 -8.26
N LEU A 64 -6.54 -28.16 -8.73
CA LEU A 64 -7.23 -27.00 -8.16
C LEU A 64 -8.33 -27.39 -7.16
N ALA A 65 -8.43 -28.67 -6.77
CA ALA A 65 -9.51 -29.14 -5.89
C ALA A 65 -9.44 -28.48 -4.49
N SER A 66 -8.26 -28.40 -3.89
CA SER A 66 -8.06 -27.74 -2.59
C SER A 66 -8.42 -26.25 -2.65
N LEU A 67 -8.01 -25.57 -3.73
CA LEU A 67 -8.35 -24.17 -3.98
C LEU A 67 -9.87 -23.98 -4.15
N ALA A 68 -10.54 -24.86 -4.90
CA ALA A 68 -11.98 -24.82 -5.07
C ALA A 68 -12.73 -25.02 -3.73
N ALA A 69 -12.28 -25.96 -2.89
CA ALA A 69 -12.86 -26.21 -1.58
C ALA A 69 -12.73 -25.01 -0.65
N ALA A 70 -11.55 -24.38 -0.57
CA ALA A 70 -11.33 -23.16 0.22
C ALA A 70 -12.23 -22.00 -0.23
N LEU A 71 -12.46 -21.87 -1.55
CA LEU A 71 -13.38 -20.86 -2.09
C LEU A 71 -14.84 -21.16 -1.73
N ASP A 72 -15.26 -22.43 -1.79
CA ASP A 72 -16.62 -22.81 -1.43
C ASP A 72 -16.91 -22.53 0.05
N GLU A 73 -15.95 -22.81 0.93
CA GLU A 73 -16.05 -22.46 2.35
C GLU A 73 -16.24 -20.94 2.53
N LEU A 74 -15.45 -20.12 1.83
CA LEU A 74 -15.58 -18.67 1.84
C LEU A 74 -16.92 -18.16 1.27
N THR A 75 -17.62 -18.92 0.42
CA THR A 75 -18.97 -18.54 0.00
C THR A 75 -20.01 -18.71 1.12
N VAL A 76 -19.74 -19.61 2.06
CA VAL A 76 -20.60 -19.87 3.23
C VAL A 76 -20.21 -18.96 4.39
N GLU A 77 -18.93 -18.95 4.76
CA GLU A 77 -18.41 -18.20 5.90
C GLU A 77 -17.23 -17.30 5.50
N GLN A 78 -17.42 -15.98 5.58
CA GLN A 78 -16.42 -14.99 5.18
C GLN A 78 -15.50 -14.62 6.35
N SER A 79 -14.77 -15.62 6.83
CA SER A 79 -13.88 -15.53 8.00
C SER A 79 -12.44 -15.17 7.61
N GLU A 80 -11.67 -14.68 8.58
CA GLU A 80 -10.24 -14.44 8.44
C GLU A 80 -9.49 -15.76 8.16
N ASP A 81 -9.79 -16.80 8.94
CA ASP A 81 -9.19 -18.13 8.79
C ASP A 81 -9.44 -18.72 7.41
N GLY A 82 -10.66 -18.56 6.86
CA GLY A 82 -10.98 -18.99 5.50
C GLY A 82 -10.13 -18.28 4.44
N VAL A 83 -9.87 -16.98 4.62
CA VAL A 83 -8.99 -16.21 3.72
C VAL A 83 -7.54 -16.67 3.84
N GLN A 84 -7.06 -16.98 5.05
CA GLN A 84 -5.72 -17.54 5.26
C GLN A 84 -5.58 -18.93 4.62
N CYS A 85 -6.59 -19.78 4.74
CA CYS A 85 -6.65 -21.09 4.08
C CYS A 85 -6.62 -20.94 2.55
N LEU A 86 -7.38 -19.98 2.00
CA LEU A 86 -7.35 -19.66 0.59
C LEU A 86 -5.94 -19.20 0.15
N GLU A 87 -5.32 -18.26 0.88
CA GLU A 87 -3.98 -17.77 0.54
C GLU A 87 -2.94 -18.90 0.54
N LYS A 88 -2.96 -19.78 1.55
CA LYS A 88 -2.06 -20.95 1.63
C LYS A 88 -2.29 -21.91 0.47
N SER A 89 -3.55 -22.17 0.10
CA SER A 89 -3.87 -23.07 -1.03
C SER A 89 -3.33 -22.58 -2.37
N LEU A 90 -3.00 -21.29 -2.50
CA LEU A 90 -2.36 -20.73 -3.70
C LEU A 90 -0.87 -21.12 -3.81
N ASP A 91 -0.22 -21.52 -2.71
CA ASP A 91 1.18 -21.97 -2.73
C ASP A 91 1.34 -23.33 -3.43
N ASP A 92 0.29 -24.15 -3.42
CA ASP A 92 0.26 -25.48 -4.05
C ASP A 92 -0.18 -25.43 -5.53
N VAL A 93 -0.54 -24.25 -6.03
CA VAL A 93 -0.92 -24.05 -7.43
C VAL A 93 0.34 -23.80 -8.25
N ASP A 94 0.92 -24.86 -8.79
CA ASP A 94 1.86 -24.76 -9.91
C ASP A 94 1.23 -23.93 -11.05
N ASP A 95 2.03 -23.29 -11.91
CA ASP A 95 1.62 -22.31 -12.94
C ASP A 95 0.51 -22.83 -13.91
N VAL A 96 -0.71 -22.96 -13.40
CA VAL A 96 -1.88 -23.51 -14.09
C VAL A 96 -2.44 -22.35 -14.89
N LYS A 97 -2.13 -22.39 -16.20
CA LYS A 97 -2.54 -21.40 -17.19
C LYS A 97 -3.92 -20.83 -16.91
N GLY A 98 -3.97 -19.56 -16.51
CA GLY A 98 -5.17 -18.76 -16.36
C GLY A 98 -5.81 -18.74 -14.97
N VAL A 99 -5.16 -19.30 -13.95
CA VAL A 99 -5.42 -18.90 -12.55
C VAL A 99 -4.51 -17.70 -12.27
N PRO A 100 -5.04 -16.50 -11.98
CA PRO A 100 -4.21 -15.33 -11.74
C PRO A 100 -3.69 -15.36 -10.29
N VAL A 101 -2.76 -16.27 -9.98
CA VAL A 101 -2.30 -16.58 -8.61
C VAL A 101 -1.87 -15.32 -7.85
N GLU A 102 -1.04 -14.46 -8.46
CA GLU A 102 -0.58 -13.22 -7.82
C GLU A 102 -1.71 -12.24 -7.53
N ALA A 103 -2.69 -12.10 -8.43
CA ALA A 103 -3.86 -11.27 -8.18
C ALA A 103 -4.70 -11.87 -7.04
N CYS A 104 -4.91 -13.18 -7.04
CA CYS A 104 -5.61 -13.84 -5.95
C CYS A 104 -4.93 -13.61 -4.59
N ARG A 105 -3.60 -13.72 -4.55
CA ARG A 105 -2.79 -13.48 -3.36
C ARG A 105 -2.89 -12.04 -2.89
N LEU A 106 -2.79 -11.08 -3.81
CA LEU A 106 -2.96 -9.66 -3.49
C LEU A 106 -4.35 -9.39 -2.88
N ARG A 107 -5.40 -10.01 -3.42
CA ARG A 107 -6.75 -9.87 -2.89
C ARG A 107 -6.88 -10.45 -1.47
N CYS A 108 -6.35 -11.66 -1.25
CA CYS A 108 -6.33 -12.26 0.09
C CYS A 108 -5.64 -11.35 1.11
N ARG A 109 -4.47 -10.81 0.75
CA ARG A 109 -3.74 -9.84 1.61
C ARG A 109 -4.56 -8.59 1.89
N TYR A 110 -5.30 -8.08 0.91
CA TYR A 110 -6.14 -6.90 1.14
C TYR A 110 -7.27 -7.20 2.15
N TYR A 111 -7.88 -8.39 2.05
CA TYR A 111 -8.86 -8.85 3.03
C TYR A 111 -8.24 -9.02 4.42
N LEU A 112 -7.12 -9.73 4.55
CA LEU A 112 -6.42 -9.94 5.81
C LEU A 112 -6.00 -8.61 6.47
N ALA A 113 -5.48 -7.67 5.69
CA ALA A 113 -5.18 -6.31 6.17
C ALA A 113 -6.43 -5.59 6.70
N SER A 114 -7.61 -5.87 6.11
CA SER A 114 -8.90 -5.33 6.54
C SER A 114 -9.49 -6.06 7.75
N PHE A 115 -9.08 -7.31 8.00
CA PHE A 115 -9.32 -8.05 9.25
C PHE A 115 -8.41 -7.59 10.40
N GLY A 116 -7.31 -6.90 10.09
CA GLY A 116 -6.36 -6.38 11.07
C GLY A 116 -5.03 -7.12 11.10
N ASP A 117 -4.73 -7.96 10.10
CA ASP A 117 -3.44 -8.64 10.03
C ASP A 117 -2.30 -7.63 9.70
N PRO A 118 -1.28 -7.51 10.58
CA PRO A 118 -0.20 -6.54 10.38
C PRO A 118 0.74 -6.91 9.22
N GLY A 119 0.94 -8.21 8.94
CA GLY A 119 1.82 -8.67 7.86
C GLY A 119 1.25 -8.37 6.48
N ALA A 120 -0.04 -8.58 6.32
CA ALA A 120 -0.82 -8.27 5.15
C ALA A 120 -0.89 -6.75 4.93
N ALA A 121 -1.13 -5.96 5.98
CA ALA A 121 -1.08 -4.50 5.89
C ALA A 121 0.29 -3.99 5.42
N ALA A 122 1.39 -4.57 5.93
CA ALA A 122 2.74 -4.24 5.45
C ALA A 122 2.96 -4.66 3.99
N SER A 123 2.41 -5.79 3.58
CA SER A 123 2.48 -6.27 2.19
C SER A 123 1.73 -5.31 1.24
N ILE A 124 0.52 -4.87 1.60
CA ILE A 124 -0.25 -3.89 0.84
C ILE A 124 0.49 -2.53 0.76
N ALA A 125 1.18 -2.11 1.82
CA ALA A 125 2.03 -0.92 1.78
C ALA A 125 3.15 -1.06 0.74
N GLY A 126 3.80 -2.22 0.67
CA GLY A 126 4.85 -2.51 -0.32
C GLY A 126 4.33 -2.51 -1.76
N GLU A 127 3.15 -3.08 -2.00
CA GLU A 127 2.51 -3.07 -3.32
C GLU A 127 2.11 -1.66 -3.74
N ALA A 128 1.51 -0.88 -2.84
CA ALA A 128 1.20 0.52 -3.10
C ALA A 128 2.46 1.35 -3.42
N ALA A 129 3.56 1.13 -2.70
CA ALA A 129 4.84 1.77 -2.97
C ALA A 129 5.43 1.37 -4.34
N THR A 130 5.29 0.09 -4.71
CA THR A 130 5.72 -0.41 -6.02
C THR A 130 4.91 0.23 -7.15
N GLN A 131 3.59 0.38 -6.97
CA GLN A 131 2.75 1.09 -7.92
C GLN A 131 3.09 2.58 -8.03
N ALA A 132 3.36 3.24 -6.90
CA ALA A 132 3.85 4.62 -6.90
C ALA A 132 5.14 4.75 -7.71
N LEU A 133 6.11 3.85 -7.51
CA LEU A 133 7.39 3.86 -8.23
C LEU A 133 7.22 3.63 -9.75
N ARG A 134 6.31 2.75 -10.15
CA ARG A 134 5.99 2.54 -11.58
C ARG A 134 5.25 3.73 -12.19
N GLY A 135 4.58 4.52 -11.35
CA GLY A 135 3.74 5.64 -11.72
C GLY A 135 4.43 7.01 -11.76
N ILE A 136 5.76 7.11 -11.65
CA ILE A 136 6.55 8.37 -11.57
C ILE A 136 6.25 9.41 -12.69
N ASN A 137 5.57 9.00 -13.77
CA ASN A 137 5.16 9.92 -14.86
C ASN A 137 3.65 10.25 -14.85
N GLY A 138 2.90 9.88 -13.81
CA GLY A 138 1.44 10.00 -13.73
C GLY A 138 0.97 10.78 -12.50
N SER A 139 -0.16 11.46 -12.62
CA SER A 139 -0.75 12.26 -11.53
C SER A 139 -1.22 11.47 -10.30
N ASP A 140 -1.24 10.14 -10.38
CA ASP A 140 -1.69 9.26 -9.30
C ASP A 140 -0.57 8.85 -8.33
N GLU A 141 0.68 9.28 -8.58
CA GLU A 141 1.87 8.95 -7.78
C GLU A 141 1.71 9.35 -6.31
N LEU A 142 1.36 10.61 -6.04
CA LEU A 142 1.24 11.10 -4.67
C LEU A 142 0.17 10.34 -3.87
N ARG A 143 -0.95 10.00 -4.51
CA ARG A 143 -2.02 9.23 -3.87
C ARG A 143 -1.51 7.84 -3.46
N MET A 144 -0.73 7.18 -4.32
CA MET A 144 -0.15 5.88 -4.02
C MET A 144 0.93 5.95 -2.94
N VAL A 145 1.75 7.01 -2.91
CA VAL A 145 2.71 7.26 -1.82
C VAL A 145 1.98 7.43 -0.48
N VAL A 146 0.95 8.28 -0.44
CA VAL A 146 0.13 8.50 0.76
C VAL A 146 -0.49 7.20 1.25
N ARG A 147 -1.03 6.38 0.33
CA ARG A 147 -1.60 5.05 0.65
C ARG A 147 -0.55 4.10 1.21
N ALA A 148 0.63 4.03 0.60
CA ALA A 148 1.71 3.20 1.08
C ALA A 148 2.12 3.57 2.51
N LEU A 149 2.27 4.87 2.78
CA LEU A 149 2.60 5.38 4.11
C LEU A 149 1.50 5.10 5.13
N ALA A 150 0.23 5.30 4.76
CA ALA A 150 -0.90 5.02 5.64
C ALA A 150 -0.99 3.54 6.03
N TRP A 151 -0.84 2.63 5.06
CA TRP A 151 -0.78 1.18 5.33
C TRP A 151 0.44 0.78 6.15
N ALA A 152 1.61 1.40 5.92
CA ALA A 152 2.81 1.12 6.70
C ALA A 152 2.66 1.51 8.17
N VAL A 153 2.07 2.69 8.46
CA VAL A 153 1.75 3.11 9.83
C VAL A 153 0.72 2.17 10.43
N MET A 154 -0.34 1.83 9.69
CA MET A 154 -1.37 0.91 10.15
C MET A 154 -0.80 -0.47 10.52
N ALA A 155 0.09 -1.03 9.69
CA ALA A 155 0.78 -2.29 9.98
C ALA A 155 1.57 -2.23 11.30
N ARG A 156 2.26 -1.11 11.56
CA ARG A 156 2.99 -0.90 12.82
C ARG A 156 2.06 -0.76 14.01
N THR A 157 0.97 -0.02 13.87
CA THR A 157 -0.05 0.15 14.92
C THR A 157 -0.70 -1.18 15.27
N LEU A 158 -1.09 -1.97 14.27
CA LEU A 158 -1.65 -3.32 14.44
C LEU A 158 -0.66 -4.27 15.12
N ALA A 159 0.59 -4.30 14.66
CA ALA A 159 1.64 -5.12 15.25
C ALA A 159 1.96 -4.73 16.71
N HIS A 160 1.77 -3.45 17.07
CA HIS A 160 1.92 -2.99 18.44
C HIS A 160 0.71 -3.37 19.29
N ALA A 161 -0.51 -3.13 18.82
CA ALA A 161 -1.75 -3.48 19.51
C ALA A 161 -1.84 -5.00 19.82
N ALA A 162 -1.44 -5.84 18.85
CA ALA A 162 -1.38 -7.29 19.02
C ALA A 162 -0.41 -7.73 20.14
N LYS A 163 0.60 -6.92 20.47
CA LYS A 163 1.57 -7.22 21.54
C LYS A 163 1.12 -6.73 22.92
N VAL A 164 0.43 -5.59 22.98
CA VAL A 164 0.16 -4.88 24.24
C VAL A 164 -1.18 -5.28 24.82
N ASP A 165 -2.24 -5.35 24.00
CA ASP A 165 -3.60 -5.31 24.52
C ASP A 165 -4.49 -6.48 24.08
N GLY A 166 -4.11 -7.23 23.03
CA GLY A 166 -5.00 -8.24 22.42
C GLY A 166 -6.35 -7.68 21.96
N LEU A 167 -6.50 -6.34 21.96
CA LEU A 167 -7.75 -5.66 21.64
C LEU A 167 -7.99 -5.73 20.14
N TYR A 168 -9.10 -6.37 19.79
CA TYR A 168 -9.59 -6.41 18.42
C TYR A 168 -10.27 -5.07 18.08
N ALA A 169 -9.66 -4.30 17.18
CA ALA A 169 -10.33 -3.13 16.61
C ALA A 169 -11.36 -3.58 15.58
N SER A 170 -12.59 -3.05 15.66
CA SER A 170 -13.62 -3.36 14.66
C SER A 170 -13.20 -2.94 13.25
N ARG A 171 -13.66 -3.64 12.22
CA ARG A 171 -13.36 -3.33 10.80
C ARG A 171 -13.64 -1.86 10.44
N ARG A 172 -14.74 -1.30 10.97
CA ARG A 172 -15.09 0.11 10.78
C ARG A 172 -14.06 1.04 11.40
N SER A 173 -13.57 0.72 12.61
CA SER A 173 -12.51 1.47 13.27
C SER A 173 -11.21 1.43 12.46
N LEU A 174 -10.82 0.26 11.97
CA LEU A 174 -9.63 0.07 11.12
C LEU A 174 -9.71 0.90 9.83
N SER A 175 -10.86 0.87 9.15
CA SER A 175 -11.10 1.69 7.97
C SER A 175 -10.99 3.18 8.29
N HIS A 176 -11.62 3.66 9.36
CA HIS A 176 -11.51 5.07 9.76
C HIS A 176 -10.09 5.49 10.13
N MET A 177 -9.35 4.62 10.82
CA MET A 177 -7.95 4.84 11.18
C MET A 177 -7.07 4.98 9.93
N ARG A 178 -7.21 4.06 8.96
CA ARG A 178 -6.50 4.12 7.67
C ARG A 178 -6.75 5.45 6.95
N HIS A 179 -8.01 5.82 6.77
CA HIS A 179 -8.37 7.09 6.12
C HIS A 179 -7.88 8.31 6.92
N GLY A 180 -7.80 8.20 8.24
CA GLY A 180 -7.18 9.20 9.11
C GLY A 180 -5.70 9.42 8.79
N TYR A 181 -4.93 8.33 8.68
CA TYR A 181 -3.52 8.39 8.29
C TYR A 181 -3.34 8.93 6.87
N GLU A 182 -4.17 8.50 5.90
CA GLU A 182 -4.12 9.02 4.53
C GLU A 182 -4.27 10.56 4.52
N ARG A 183 -5.29 11.10 5.20
CA ARG A 183 -5.49 12.56 5.30
C ARG A 183 -4.33 13.29 5.97
N GLN A 184 -3.74 12.70 7.02
CA GLN A 184 -2.61 13.30 7.73
C GLN A 184 -1.36 13.36 6.84
N PHE A 185 -1.04 12.27 6.13
CA PHE A 185 0.09 12.24 5.21
C PHE A 185 -0.10 13.18 4.03
N GLU A 186 -1.31 13.20 3.44
CA GLU A 186 -1.63 14.12 2.35
C GLU A 186 -1.43 15.58 2.77
N ALA A 187 -2.00 15.99 3.91
CA ALA A 187 -1.84 17.35 4.43
C ALA A 187 -0.36 17.69 4.72
N THR A 188 0.41 16.74 5.27
CA THR A 188 1.82 16.94 5.61
C THR A 188 2.68 17.11 4.36
N ILE A 189 2.50 16.24 3.36
CA ILE A 189 3.27 16.31 2.10
C ILE A 189 2.90 17.57 1.33
N GLN A 190 1.61 17.93 1.23
CA GLN A 190 1.20 19.17 0.59
C GLN A 190 1.81 20.41 1.25
N ARG A 191 1.95 20.41 2.59
CA ARG A 191 2.59 21.52 3.31
C ARG A 191 4.10 21.59 3.06
N ALA A 192 4.76 20.44 2.91
CA ALA A 192 6.20 20.37 2.62
C ALA A 192 6.53 20.73 1.16
N VAL A 193 5.63 20.45 0.21
CA VAL A 193 5.82 20.75 -1.22
C VAL A 193 5.52 22.21 -1.56
N ARG A 194 4.71 22.90 -0.74
CA ARG A 194 4.48 24.34 -0.95
C ARG A 194 5.81 25.10 -0.79
N PRO A 195 6.26 25.84 -1.81
CA PRO A 195 7.47 26.64 -1.70
C PRO A 195 7.30 27.61 -0.53
N LYS A 196 8.33 27.68 0.32
CA LYS A 196 8.44 28.71 1.36
C LYS A 196 8.33 30.05 0.63
N GLU A 197 7.28 30.83 0.88
CA GLU A 197 7.21 32.19 0.36
C GLU A 197 8.50 32.90 0.77
N PRO A 198 9.17 33.62 -0.15
CA PRO A 198 10.34 34.41 0.22
C PRO A 198 9.89 35.36 1.33
N GLU A 199 10.55 35.27 2.49
CA GLU A 199 10.34 36.22 3.57
C GLU A 199 10.38 37.62 2.96
N PRO A 200 9.38 38.49 3.25
CA PRO A 200 9.39 39.84 2.73
C PRO A 200 10.71 40.48 3.17
N LYS A 201 11.59 40.77 2.20
CA LYS A 201 12.79 41.58 2.46
C LYS A 201 12.30 42.81 3.22
N PRO A 202 12.88 43.13 4.39
CA PRO A 202 12.50 44.34 5.09
C PRO A 202 12.63 45.49 4.11
N ALA A 203 11.56 46.26 3.94
CA ALA A 203 11.58 47.45 3.11
C ALA A 203 12.77 48.29 3.58
N VAL A 204 13.76 48.43 2.70
CA VAL A 204 14.82 49.42 2.88
C VAL A 204 14.07 50.75 2.89
N VAL A 205 13.94 51.33 4.07
CA VAL A 205 13.49 52.69 4.26
C VAL A 205 14.56 53.54 3.60
N ASP A 206 14.23 54.08 2.44
CA ASP A 206 15.05 55.05 1.72
C ASP A 206 14.95 56.36 2.51
N ASP A 207 15.90 56.56 3.43
CA ASP A 207 16.18 57.87 4.00
C ASP A 207 17.57 58.30 3.53
N LEU A 208 17.53 59.24 2.59
CA LEU A 208 18.64 59.89 1.92
C LEU A 208 19.59 60.56 2.93
N ALA A 209 20.84 60.10 3.01
CA ALA A 209 21.97 60.93 3.43
C ALA A 209 23.28 60.51 2.74
N VAL A 210 23.70 61.39 1.84
CA VAL A 210 24.98 61.57 1.11
C VAL A 210 26.26 61.03 1.77
N GLY A 211 27.11 60.39 0.96
CA GLY A 211 28.59 60.32 1.16
C GLY A 211 29.27 59.27 0.25
N PRO A 212 30.29 59.63 -0.57
CA PRO A 212 30.82 58.72 -1.60
C PRO A 212 32.14 58.01 -1.22
N GLU A 213 32.39 56.93 -1.98
CA GLU A 213 33.66 56.21 -2.24
C GLU A 213 34.13 55.11 -1.27
N GLY A 214 34.33 53.90 -1.83
CA GLY A 214 35.23 52.88 -1.26
C GLY A 214 34.87 51.40 -1.56
N GLU A 215 35.52 50.84 -2.60
CA GLU A 215 35.92 49.42 -2.78
C GLU A 215 34.87 48.28 -2.98
N GLU A 216 34.98 47.59 -4.13
CA GLU A 216 34.50 46.21 -4.39
C GLU A 216 35.50 45.15 -3.85
N PRO A 217 35.27 43.84 -4.04
CA PRO A 217 34.26 42.98 -3.42
C PRO A 217 34.93 41.81 -2.66
N ASP A 218 34.28 41.20 -1.66
CA ASP A 218 34.76 39.93 -1.11
C ASP A 218 33.64 38.94 -0.83
N ALA A 219 34.03 37.68 -0.93
CA ALA A 219 33.24 36.51 -1.28
C ALA A 219 32.44 35.88 -0.13
N ALA A 220 31.55 34.97 -0.58
CA ALA A 220 31.02 33.81 0.12
C ALA A 220 30.01 34.05 1.26
N ASP A 221 28.77 33.63 1.02
CA ASP A 221 28.25 32.43 1.70
C ASP A 221 27.03 31.87 0.96
N MET A 222 27.24 30.82 0.18
CA MET A 222 26.15 30.00 -0.37
C MET A 222 26.02 28.78 0.55
N ASP A 223 25.19 28.90 1.59
CA ASP A 223 24.86 27.80 2.48
C ASP A 223 23.88 26.84 1.76
N GLY A 224 24.44 26.06 0.85
CA GLY A 224 23.78 24.93 0.20
C GLY A 224 23.76 23.75 1.15
N SER A 225 22.67 23.56 1.88
CA SER A 225 22.47 22.37 2.72
C SER A 225 22.23 21.14 1.84
N VAL A 226 23.29 20.38 1.60
CA VAL A 226 23.22 19.03 0.99
C VAL A 226 22.87 18.03 2.09
N VAL A 227 21.68 17.43 2.02
CA VAL A 227 21.33 16.27 2.85
C VAL A 227 21.98 15.02 2.26
N VAL A 228 23.14 14.63 2.80
CA VAL A 228 23.80 13.36 2.48
C VAL A 228 23.15 12.25 3.30
N PHE A 229 22.42 11.35 2.64
CA PHE A 229 22.01 10.09 3.26
C PHE A 229 23.20 9.15 3.35
N THR A 230 23.85 9.06 4.52
CA THR A 230 24.79 7.97 4.77
C THR A 230 24.02 6.65 4.88
N SER A 231 24.10 5.83 3.83
CA SER A 231 23.55 4.47 3.81
C SER A 231 24.07 3.67 5.01
N ILE A 232 23.15 3.17 5.83
CA ILE A 232 23.51 2.20 6.87
C ILE A 232 23.83 0.87 6.19
N ARG A 233 25.10 0.53 6.34
CA ARG A 233 25.81 -0.67 5.94
C ARG A 233 25.08 -1.94 6.40
N THR A 234 24.84 -2.84 5.45
CA THR A 234 24.38 -4.21 5.66
C THR A 234 25.47 -5.01 6.38
N GLU A 235 25.25 -5.42 7.63
CA GLU A 235 26.05 -6.49 8.23
C GLU A 235 25.50 -7.85 7.80
N ARG A 236 26.20 -8.47 6.85
CA ARG A 236 26.10 -9.90 6.54
C ARG A 236 26.79 -10.68 7.66
N ARG A 237 26.03 -11.39 8.51
CA ARG A 237 26.61 -12.52 9.26
C ARG A 237 26.57 -13.77 8.37
N ARG A 238 27.69 -14.00 7.70
CA ARG A 238 28.01 -15.24 6.97
C ARG A 238 28.40 -16.31 7.99
N ALA A 239 27.85 -17.49 7.78
CA ALA A 239 28.16 -18.72 8.50
C ALA A 239 29.67 -19.00 8.60
N ARG A 240 30.11 -19.51 9.75
CA ARG A 240 31.34 -20.30 9.86
C ARG A 240 30.94 -21.78 10.01
N ARG A 241 31.08 -22.52 8.92
CA ARG A 241 31.42 -23.95 8.93
C ARG A 241 32.91 -24.07 9.25
N HIS A 242 33.26 -24.94 10.20
CA HIS A 242 34.48 -25.76 10.31
C HIS A 242 34.38 -26.50 11.66
N GLY A 243 34.46 -27.82 11.78
CA GLY A 243 34.70 -28.88 10.81
C GLY A 243 34.39 -30.22 11.48
N ALA A 244 33.94 -31.19 10.69
CA ALA A 244 34.08 -32.58 11.05
C ALA A 244 35.53 -33.02 10.73
N PRO A 245 36.04 -34.01 11.46
CA PRO A 245 36.64 -35.14 10.77
C PRO A 245 35.93 -36.44 11.13
N LEU A 246 35.80 -37.28 10.10
CA LEU A 246 35.60 -38.72 10.17
C LEU A 246 36.71 -39.35 11.04
N ASP A 247 36.40 -40.36 11.85
CA ASP A 247 36.82 -41.74 11.53
C ASP A 247 36.46 -42.79 12.62
N ILE A 248 35.96 -43.93 12.10
CA ILE A 248 36.28 -45.33 12.43
C ILE A 248 35.96 -45.86 13.85
N GLY A 249 35.05 -46.84 13.89
CA GLY A 249 34.88 -47.79 14.99
C GLY A 249 33.47 -48.33 15.11
#